data_AF-A0A7X2PIN1-F1
#
_entry.id   AF-A0A7X2PIN1-F1
#
_cell.length_a   1.000
_cell.length_b   1.000
_cell.length_c   1.000
_cell.angle_alpha   90.00
_cell.angle_beta   90.00
_cell.angle_gamma   90.00
#
_symmetry.space_group_name_H-M   'P 1'
#
loop_
_entity.id
_entity.type
_entity.pdbx_description
1 polymer ?
#
loop_
_entity_poly.entity_id
_entity_poly.type
_entity_poly.pdbx_seq_one_letter_code
_entity_poly.pdbx_strand_id
1 'polypeptide(L)'
;MQNPHRHPEGHSRSGELVRDLVIGMADGLTVPFALSAGLSGAIDSTQLIITAGLAEIAAGSIAMGLGGYLAAKSDAEHYASERLREEEEVVLLPDQEKLEVTQIFESYGLTAADSASVVEALSARPTAWVDFMMRFELGLERPQPGRALRSA
;
A
#
# COMPACT_ATOMS: atom_id res chain seq x y z
N MET A 1 -44.29 -0.83 -3.26
CA MET A 1 -42.87 -1.07 -3.60
C MET A 1 -42.00 -0.35 -2.57
N GLN A 2 -41.43 -1.08 -1.60
CA GLN A 2 -40.55 -0.53 -0.55
C GLN A 2 -39.09 -0.43 -1.05
N ASN A 3 -38.43 0.69 -0.73
CA ASN A 3 -37.01 0.97 -0.99
C ASN A 3 -36.11 0.02 -0.18
N PRO A 4 -35.03 -0.56 -0.76
CA PRO A 4 -34.09 -1.35 0.02
C PRO A 4 -33.17 -0.43 0.85
N HIS A 5 -33.00 -0.81 2.11
CA HIS A 5 -32.13 -0.16 3.08
C HIS A 5 -30.69 -0.09 2.55
N ARG A 6 -30.17 1.12 2.32
CA ARG A 6 -28.73 1.34 2.21
C ARG A 6 -28.15 1.21 3.62
N HIS A 7 -27.46 0.11 3.89
CA HIS A 7 -26.55 0.02 5.03
C HIS A 7 -25.28 0.83 4.69
N PRO A 8 -25.01 1.98 5.34
CA PRO A 8 -23.74 2.66 5.19
C PRO A 8 -22.74 1.97 6.13
N GLU A 9 -21.96 1.05 5.61
CA GLU A 9 -20.80 0.50 6.33
C GLU A 9 -19.69 1.56 6.35
N GLY A 10 -19.50 2.19 7.51
CA GLY A 10 -18.45 3.18 7.71
C GLY A 10 -17.10 2.51 7.93
N HIS A 11 -16.39 2.15 6.87
CA HIS A 11 -14.98 1.77 6.98
C HIS A 11 -14.13 3.03 7.19
N SER A 12 -13.67 3.23 8.41
CA SER A 12 -12.79 4.35 8.76
C SER A 12 -11.39 4.14 8.18
N ARG A 13 -11.02 4.95 7.20
CA ARG A 13 -9.65 5.09 6.65
C ARG A 13 -8.65 5.73 7.63
N SER A 14 -9.06 6.03 8.87
CA SER A 14 -8.19 6.69 9.86
C SER A 14 -7.08 5.79 10.42
N GLY A 15 -7.16 4.46 10.22
CA GLY A 15 -6.19 3.52 10.79
C GLY A 15 -4.76 3.69 10.27
N GLU A 16 -4.59 4.01 8.99
CA GLU A 16 -3.25 4.16 8.38
C GLU A 16 -2.51 5.38 8.92
N LEU A 17 -3.18 6.55 8.97
CA LEU A 17 -2.60 7.77 9.51
C LEU A 17 -2.25 7.66 10.99
N VAL A 18 -3.13 7.02 11.77
CA VAL A 18 -2.87 6.79 13.20
C VAL A 18 -1.69 5.85 13.38
N ARG A 19 -1.59 4.79 12.57
CA ARG A 19 -0.46 3.86 12.59
C ARG A 19 0.85 4.57 12.27
N ASP A 20 0.90 5.35 11.20
CA ASP A 20 2.12 6.05 10.78
C ASP A 20 2.58 7.06 11.85
N LEU A 21 1.63 7.78 12.47
CA LEU A 21 1.92 8.68 13.59
C LEU A 21 2.47 7.93 14.81
N VAL A 22 1.85 6.81 15.20
CA VAL A 22 2.28 6.03 16.37
C VAL A 22 3.68 5.46 16.16
N ILE A 23 3.97 4.95 14.96
CA ILE A 23 5.31 4.44 14.61
C ILE A 23 6.33 5.59 14.63
N GLY A 24 6.01 6.73 14.01
CA GLY A 24 6.87 7.91 14.02
C GLY A 24 7.17 8.44 15.42
N MET A 25 6.16 8.48 16.30
CA MET A 25 6.35 8.86 17.70
C MET A 25 7.19 7.84 18.48
N ALA A 26 6.99 6.54 18.24
CA ALA A 26 7.75 5.50 18.93
C ALA A 26 9.25 5.60 18.60
N ASP A 27 9.59 5.76 17.32
CA ASP A 27 10.98 5.90 16.86
C ASP A 27 11.58 7.23 17.34
N GLY A 28 10.84 8.33 17.15
CA GLY A 28 11.26 9.68 17.52
C GLY A 28 11.35 9.94 19.02
N LEU A 29 10.89 9.02 19.88
CA LEU A 29 11.11 9.08 21.32
C LEU A 29 12.21 8.11 21.77
N THR A 30 12.28 6.92 21.15
CA THR A 30 13.18 5.85 21.63
C THR A 30 14.63 6.11 21.23
N VAL A 31 14.89 6.48 19.98
CA VAL A 31 16.27 6.63 19.48
C VAL A 31 16.97 7.86 20.06
N PRO A 32 16.36 9.06 20.10
CA PRO A 32 17.02 10.22 20.70
C PRO A 32 17.23 10.05 22.21
N PHE A 33 16.30 9.36 22.89
CA PHE A 33 16.43 9.05 24.31
C PHE A 33 17.60 8.08 24.56
N ALA A 34 17.67 6.97 23.83
CA ALA A 34 18.74 5.99 23.97
C ALA A 34 20.11 6.61 23.65
N LEU A 35 20.19 7.43 22.59
CA LEU A 35 21.40 8.19 22.24
C LEU A 35 21.82 9.11 23.40
N SER A 36 20.89 9.92 23.90
CA SER A 36 21.17 10.88 24.97
C SER A 36 21.61 10.18 26.26
N ALA A 37 20.91 9.11 26.65
CA ALA A 37 21.24 8.31 27.83
C ALA A 37 22.63 7.65 27.71
N GLY A 38 22.96 7.13 26.52
CA GLY A 38 24.28 6.56 26.25
C GLY A 38 25.40 7.61 26.34
N LEU A 39 25.19 8.80 25.76
CA LEU A 39 26.18 9.88 25.81
C LEU A 39 26.35 10.45 27.21
N SER A 40 25.30 10.51 28.03
CA SER A 40 25.39 10.94 29.44
C SER A 40 26.30 10.06 30.30
N GLY A 41 26.52 8.80 29.91
CA GLY A 41 27.47 7.92 30.61
C GLY A 41 28.93 8.09 30.16
N ALA A 42 29.19 8.82 29.07
CA ALA A 42 30.50 8.93 28.45
C ALA A 42 31.03 10.37 28.30
N ILE A 43 30.15 11.37 28.40
CA ILE A 43 30.46 12.78 28.13
C ILE A 43 29.85 13.67 29.22
N ASP A 44 30.67 14.53 29.85
CA ASP A 44 30.22 15.46 30.90
C ASP A 44 29.56 16.75 30.37
N SER A 45 29.64 16.99 29.06
CA SER A 45 29.08 18.19 28.43
C SER A 45 27.63 18.00 28.00
N THR A 46 26.70 18.52 28.81
CA THR A 46 25.27 18.54 28.49
C THR A 46 24.97 19.23 27.16
N GLN A 47 25.73 20.28 26.80
CA GLN A 47 25.54 20.98 25.52
C GLN A 47 25.80 20.06 24.33
N LEU A 48 26.84 19.22 24.37
CA LEU A 48 27.15 18.27 23.30
C LEU A 48 26.08 17.18 23.19
N ILE A 49 25.52 16.74 24.31
CA ILE A 49 24.45 15.73 24.33
C ILE A 49 23.18 16.29 23.66
N ILE A 50 22.79 17.53 24.02
CA ILE A 50 21.61 18.18 23.45
C ILE A 50 21.78 18.42 21.94
N THR A 51 22.94 18.93 21.50
CA THR A 51 23.17 19.18 20.07
C THR A 51 23.20 17.87 19.26
N ALA A 52 23.78 16.80 19.81
CA ALA A 52 23.76 15.48 19.19
C ALA A 52 22.33 14.93 19.08
N GLY A 53 21.52 15.04 20.13
CA GLY A 53 20.11 14.62 20.10
C GLY A 53 19.28 15.41 19.09
N LEU A 54 19.43 16.74 19.02
CA LEU A 54 18.74 17.55 18.01
C LEU A 54 19.17 17.21 16.58
N ALA A 55 20.46 16.96 16.37
CA ALA A 55 20.97 16.54 15.06
C ALA A 55 20.41 15.16 14.65
N GLU A 56 20.31 14.22 15.60
CA GLU A 56 19.72 12.90 15.35
C GLU A 56 18.22 12.99 15.04
N ILE A 57 17.44 13.78 15.78
CA ILE A 57 16.01 14.00 15.49
C ILE A 57 15.84 14.58 14.08
N ALA A 58 16.66 15.58 13.71
CA ALA A 58 16.58 16.19 12.38
C ALA A 58 16.94 15.20 11.28
N ALA A 59 18.03 14.44 11.45
CA ALA A 59 18.46 13.44 10.48
C ALA A 59 17.44 12.29 10.35
N GLY A 60 16.93 11.78 11.48
CA GLY A 60 15.93 10.72 11.53
C GLY A 60 14.62 11.13 10.88
N SER A 61 14.13 12.34 11.17
CA SER A 61 12.90 12.88 10.55
C SER A 61 13.03 12.99 9.03
N ILE A 62 14.16 13.48 8.52
CA ILE A 62 14.42 13.57 7.08
C ILE A 62 14.49 12.18 6.45
N ALA A 63 15.20 11.24 7.08
CA ALA A 63 15.35 9.89 6.58
C ALA A 63 14.01 9.13 6.51
N MET A 64 13.19 9.24 7.55
CA MET A 64 11.86 8.63 7.60
C MET A 64 10.92 9.25 6.58
N GLY A 65 10.87 10.59 6.48
CA GLY A 65 10.01 11.27 5.51
C GLY A 65 10.37 10.93 4.06
N LEU A 66 11.66 10.96 3.71
CA LEU A 66 12.12 10.55 2.39
C LEU A 66 11.90 9.06 2.14
N GLY A 67 12.12 8.20 3.13
CA GLY A 67 11.88 6.77 3.04
C GLY A 67 10.42 6.43 2.75
N GLY A 68 9.49 7.07 3.47
CA GLY A 68 8.05 6.93 3.26
C GLY A 68 7.62 7.44 1.87
N TYR A 69 8.14 8.59 1.44
CA TYR A 69 7.88 9.13 0.10
C TYR A 69 8.38 8.20 -1.00
N LEU A 70 9.62 7.72 -0.91
CA LEU A 70 10.24 6.84 -1.90
C LEU A 70 9.51 5.50 -1.98
N ALA A 71 9.14 4.91 -0.84
CA ALA A 71 8.37 3.68 -0.80
C ALA A 71 7.00 3.87 -1.49
N ALA A 72 6.24 4.90 -1.09
CA ALA A 72 4.94 5.16 -1.69
C ALA A 72 5.01 5.52 -3.19
N LYS A 73 6.08 6.20 -3.62
CA LYS A 73 6.34 6.46 -5.04
C LYS A 73 6.67 5.17 -5.79
N SER A 74 7.53 4.33 -5.23
CA SER A 74 7.91 3.03 -5.82
C SER A 74 6.69 2.13 -5.97
N ASP A 75 5.82 2.04 -4.96
CA ASP A 75 4.57 1.28 -5.03
C ASP A 75 3.66 1.80 -6.15
N ALA A 76 3.58 3.12 -6.32
CA ALA A 76 2.76 3.74 -7.36
C ALA A 76 3.31 3.51 -8.77
N GLU A 77 4.63 3.58 -8.94
CA GLU A 77 5.31 3.27 -10.21
C GLU A 77 5.17 1.78 -10.56
N HIS A 78 5.34 0.89 -9.58
CA HIS A 78 5.13 -0.54 -9.76
C HIS A 78 3.68 -0.87 -10.18
N TYR A 79 2.68 -0.32 -9.45
CA TYR A 79 1.28 -0.49 -9.81
C TYR A 79 0.98 0.00 -11.24
N ALA A 80 1.53 1.15 -11.63
CA ALA A 80 1.31 1.70 -12.97
C ALA A 80 1.96 0.83 -14.05
N SER A 81 3.17 0.31 -13.80
CA SER A 81 3.87 -0.58 -14.71
C SER A 81 3.11 -1.89 -14.93
N GLU A 82 2.70 -2.56 -13.85
CA GLU A 82 1.96 -3.83 -13.95
C GLU A 82 0.61 -3.61 -14.62
N ARG A 83 -0.08 -2.51 -14.32
CA ARG A 83 -1.35 -2.21 -14.98
C ARG A 83 -1.21 -2.02 -16.49
N LEU A 84 -0.16 -1.36 -16.96
CA LEU A 84 0.08 -1.20 -18.39
C LEU A 84 0.32 -2.55 -19.06
N ARG A 85 1.08 -3.42 -18.38
CA ARG A 85 1.33 -4.78 -18.85
C ARG A 85 0.04 -5.60 -18.95
N GLU A 86 -0.78 -5.55 -17.90
CA GLU A 86 -2.09 -6.22 -17.86
C GLU A 86 -3.04 -5.73 -18.96
N GLU A 87 -3.05 -4.42 -19.22
CA GLU A 87 -3.82 -3.81 -20.31
C GLU A 87 -3.35 -4.31 -21.70
N GLU A 88 -2.07 -4.63 -21.86
CA GLU A 88 -1.52 -5.25 -23.08
C GLU A 88 -1.85 -6.75 -23.17
N GLU A 89 -1.69 -7.50 -22.08
CA GLU A 89 -1.92 -8.95 -22.02
C GLU A 89 -3.40 -9.30 -22.29
N VAL A 90 -4.36 -8.54 -21.74
CA VAL A 90 -5.80 -8.69 -22.03
C VAL A 90 -6.14 -8.51 -23.52
N VAL A 91 -5.34 -7.74 -24.27
CA VAL A 91 -5.55 -7.53 -25.72
C VAL A 91 -4.80 -8.57 -26.56
N LEU A 92 -3.57 -8.88 -26.19
CA LEU A 92 -2.67 -9.74 -26.97
C LEU A 92 -2.92 -11.23 -26.72
N LEU A 93 -3.29 -11.60 -25.49
CA LEU A 93 -3.41 -12.97 -25.01
C LEU A 93 -4.76 -13.25 -24.30
N PRO A 94 -5.91 -12.83 -24.86
CA PRO A 94 -7.19 -12.87 -24.14
C PRO A 94 -7.62 -14.28 -23.71
N ASP A 95 -7.27 -15.32 -24.47
CA ASP A 95 -7.61 -16.69 -24.11
C ASP A 95 -6.79 -17.19 -22.91
N GLN A 96 -5.55 -16.73 -22.77
CA GLN A 96 -4.70 -17.04 -21.63
C GLN A 96 -5.23 -16.34 -20.36
N GLU A 97 -5.50 -15.03 -20.46
CA GLU A 97 -6.06 -14.26 -19.35
C GLU A 97 -7.39 -14.83 -18.83
N LYS A 98 -8.23 -15.36 -19.73
CA LYS A 98 -9.49 -16.03 -19.33
C LYS A 98 -9.24 -17.30 -18.52
N LEU A 99 -8.18 -18.04 -18.84
CA LEU A 99 -7.78 -19.23 -18.07
C LEU A 99 -7.30 -18.82 -16.69
N GLU A 100 -6.57 -17.71 -16.57
CA GLU A 100 -6.07 -17.20 -15.29
C GLU A 100 -7.23 -16.74 -14.39
N VAL A 101 -8.23 -16.03 -14.93
CA VAL A 101 -9.48 -15.73 -14.19
C VAL A 101 -10.19 -17.00 -13.75
N THR A 102 -10.22 -18.03 -14.61
CA THR A 102 -10.85 -19.32 -14.27
C THR A 102 -10.12 -19.99 -13.11
N GLN A 103 -8.78 -20.02 -13.15
CA GLN A 103 -7.94 -20.56 -12.08
C GLN A 103 -8.11 -19.81 -10.76
N ILE A 104 -8.26 -18.48 -10.81
CA ILE A 104 -8.60 -17.67 -9.64
C ILE A 104 -9.91 -18.17 -9.04
N PHE A 105 -10.98 -18.35 -9.83
CA PHE A 105 -12.26 -18.86 -9.32
C PHE A 105 -12.16 -20.31 -8.80
N GLU A 106 -11.35 -21.16 -9.43
CA GLU A 106 -11.08 -22.52 -8.96
C GLU A 106 -10.40 -22.52 -7.58
N SER A 107 -9.54 -21.55 -7.29
CA SER A 107 -8.94 -21.38 -5.96
C SER A 107 -9.99 -21.10 -4.87
N TYR A 108 -11.15 -20.55 -5.24
CA TYR A 108 -12.32 -20.35 -4.37
C TYR A 108 -13.29 -21.55 -4.36
N GLY A 109 -12.95 -22.64 -5.06
CA GLY A 109 -13.74 -23.88 -5.11
C GLY A 109 -14.85 -23.90 -6.17
N LEU A 110 -14.87 -22.94 -7.11
CA LEU A 110 -15.79 -22.99 -8.25
C LEU A 110 -15.25 -23.94 -9.32
N THR A 111 -16.12 -24.67 -10.00
CA THR A 111 -15.70 -25.41 -11.20
C THR A 111 -15.62 -24.47 -12.40
N ALA A 112 -14.82 -24.83 -13.41
CA ALA A 112 -14.77 -24.08 -14.67
C ALA A 112 -16.16 -23.87 -15.31
N ALA A 113 -17.10 -24.83 -15.12
CA ALA A 113 -18.46 -24.70 -15.61
C ALA A 113 -19.26 -23.62 -14.86
N ASP A 114 -19.03 -23.45 -13.56
CA ASP A 114 -19.72 -22.46 -12.72
C ASP A 114 -19.25 -21.03 -13.05
N SER A 115 -17.95 -20.86 -13.31
CA SER A 115 -17.34 -19.55 -13.57
C SER A 115 -17.36 -19.12 -15.04
N ALA A 116 -17.57 -20.03 -16.00
CA ALA A 116 -17.51 -19.76 -17.45
C ALA A 116 -18.30 -18.53 -17.89
N SER A 117 -19.56 -18.41 -17.44
CA SER A 117 -20.42 -17.27 -17.81
C SER A 117 -19.92 -15.93 -17.22
N VAL A 118 -19.30 -15.98 -16.04
CA VAL A 118 -18.73 -14.80 -15.37
C VAL A 118 -17.46 -14.37 -16.07
N VAL A 119 -16.58 -15.32 -16.42
CA VAL A 119 -15.34 -15.08 -17.17
C VAL A 119 -15.65 -14.42 -18.51
N GLU A 120 -16.60 -14.95 -19.28
CA GLU A 120 -17.01 -14.34 -20.55
C GLU A 120 -17.58 -12.93 -20.36
N ALA A 121 -18.48 -12.74 -19.39
CA ALA A 121 -19.07 -11.44 -19.11
C ALA A 121 -18.04 -10.41 -18.59
N LEU A 122 -17.03 -10.85 -17.85
CA LEU A 122 -15.93 -10.02 -17.38
C LEU A 122 -15.03 -9.63 -18.54
N SER A 123 -14.68 -10.59 -19.41
CA SER A 123 -13.80 -10.37 -20.55
C SER A 123 -14.34 -9.36 -21.57
N ALA A 124 -15.68 -9.26 -21.68
CA ALA A 124 -16.35 -8.25 -22.48
C ALA A 124 -16.21 -6.81 -21.92
N ARG A 125 -15.61 -6.62 -20.74
CA ARG A 125 -15.42 -5.34 -20.06
C ARG A 125 -13.95 -5.13 -19.70
N PRO A 126 -13.10 -4.71 -20.66
CA PRO A 126 -11.64 -4.68 -20.50
C PRO A 126 -11.17 -3.96 -19.22
N THR A 127 -11.72 -2.79 -18.91
CA THR A 127 -11.34 -2.05 -17.69
C THR A 127 -11.65 -2.82 -16.41
N ALA A 128 -12.83 -3.47 -16.33
CA ALA A 128 -13.22 -4.23 -15.16
C ALA A 128 -12.44 -5.55 -15.05
N TRP A 129 -12.06 -6.12 -16.19
CA TRP A 129 -11.21 -7.31 -16.27
C TRP A 129 -9.80 -7.01 -15.76
N VAL A 130 -9.16 -5.96 -16.28
CA VAL A 130 -7.84 -5.50 -15.80
C VAL A 130 -7.90 -5.16 -14.30
N ASP A 131 -8.91 -4.40 -13.85
CA ASP A 131 -9.05 -4.09 -12.41
C ASP A 131 -9.26 -5.37 -11.56
N PHE A 132 -9.85 -6.43 -12.11
CA PHE A 132 -9.96 -7.73 -11.46
C PHE A 132 -8.61 -8.45 -11.39
N MET A 133 -7.89 -8.56 -12.50
CA MET A 133 -6.58 -9.23 -12.56
C MET A 133 -5.57 -8.54 -11.64
N MET A 134 -5.47 -7.21 -11.73
CA MET A 134 -4.65 -6.39 -10.82
C MET A 134 -4.90 -6.73 -9.35
N ARG A 135 -6.16 -6.96 -8.96
CA ARG A 135 -6.52 -7.22 -7.56
C ARG A 135 -6.36 -8.68 -7.14
N PHE A 136 -6.82 -9.61 -7.97
CA PHE A 136 -6.99 -11.01 -7.58
C PHE A 136 -5.84 -11.90 -8.04
N GLU A 137 -5.17 -11.55 -9.13
CA GLU A 137 -3.98 -12.24 -9.58
C GLU A 137 -2.73 -11.63 -8.95
N LEU A 138 -2.52 -10.32 -9.13
CA LEU A 138 -1.30 -9.63 -8.71
C LEU A 138 -1.34 -9.15 -7.25
N GLY A 139 -2.52 -9.09 -6.63
CA GLY A 139 -2.69 -8.59 -5.26
C GLY A 139 -2.43 -7.09 -5.12
N LEU A 140 -2.50 -6.35 -6.22
CA LEU A 140 -2.18 -4.93 -6.29
C LEU A 140 -3.43 -4.06 -6.18
N GLU A 141 -3.47 -3.23 -5.13
CA GLU A 141 -4.52 -2.23 -4.96
C GLU A 141 -4.10 -0.87 -5.51
N ARG A 142 -5.08 -0.11 -6.02
CA ARG A 142 -4.82 1.23 -6.57
C ARG A 142 -4.24 2.14 -5.48
N PRO A 143 -3.04 2.72 -5.68
CA PRO A 143 -2.43 3.63 -4.72
C PRO A 143 -3.35 4.82 -4.43
N GLN A 144 -3.46 5.22 -3.16
CA GLN A 144 -4.25 6.40 -2.80
C GLN A 144 -3.52 7.68 -3.28
N PRO A 145 -4.21 8.58 -4.01
CA PRO A 145 -3.60 9.81 -4.48
C PRO A 145 -3.14 10.67 -3.30
N GLY A 146 -1.88 11.11 -3.33
CA GLY A 146 -1.27 11.93 -2.28
C GLY A 146 -0.75 11.15 -1.07
N ARG A 147 -0.77 9.80 -1.07
CA ARG A 147 -0.17 8.99 0.01
C ARG A 147 1.30 9.34 0.22
N ALA A 148 2.09 9.41 -0.86
CA ALA A 148 3.51 9.73 -0.78
C ALA A 148 3.82 11.06 -0.09
N LEU A 149 2.92 12.04 -0.17
CA LEU A 149 3.06 13.34 0.50
C LEU A 149 2.52 13.34 1.93
N ARG A 150 1.64 12.39 2.29
CA ARG A 150 1.03 12.29 3.63
C ARG A 150 1.78 11.33 4.56
N SER A 151 2.53 10.40 3.99
CA SER A 151 3.40 9.47 4.71
C SER A 151 4.84 10.00 4.89
N ALA A 152 5.11 11.22 4.42
CA ALA A 152 6.38 11.92 4.56
C ALA A 152 6.27 13.01 5.64
#